data_AF-A0A124FKY7-F1
#
_entry.id   AF-A0A124FKY7-F1
#
_cell.length_a   1.000
_cell.length_b   1.000
_cell.length_c   1.000
_cell.angle_alpha   90.00
_cell.angle_beta   90.00
_cell.angle_gamma   90.00
#
_symmetry.space_group_name_H-M   'P 1'
#
loop_
_entity.id
_entity.type
_entity.pdbx_description
1 polymer ?
#
loop_
_entity_poly.entity_id
_entity_poly.type
_entity_poly.pdbx_seq_one_letter_code
_entity_poly.pdbx_strand_id
1 'polypeptide(L)'
;ITREEIEQMIKVGEASGSLEADEERMIRGVIEFEETRVYEIMVPRTDMVAISSSTPIAQAARTFCECGHSRLPVYETDTDHIVGILHVKDILESLASGRADDPVSYFMRESLFVPESAKISEVFDTMRTKKVHMAIVVDEYGGTAGLVTLEDLLEEIVGEIQDEYDEESLPVVKESENSYLVEGQLNLDDLSEYLSYPFESEEADSVAGFVLALAGRFLEPGEEVRYGPWTIEVVNVEGYRVKLLRFRREEEKEEEVQGS
;
A
#
# COMPACT_ATOMS: atom_id res chain seq x y z
N ILE A 1 -18.34 25.44 -12.70
CA ILE A 1 -17.31 24.39 -12.66
C ILE A 1 -17.92 23.22 -11.90
N THR A 2 -18.43 22.23 -12.64
CA THR A 2 -18.90 20.94 -12.11
C THR A 2 -17.74 19.94 -12.08
N ARG A 3 -17.90 18.80 -11.39
CA ARG A 3 -16.88 17.73 -11.35
C ARG A 3 -16.51 17.26 -12.75
N GLU A 4 -17.51 17.07 -13.61
CA GLU A 4 -17.32 16.66 -15.00
C GLU A 4 -16.55 17.71 -15.82
N GLU A 5 -16.76 19.00 -15.55
CA GLU A 5 -15.99 20.07 -16.18
C GLU A 5 -14.51 20.03 -15.73
N ILE A 6 -14.23 19.69 -14.47
CA ILE A 6 -12.85 19.52 -13.97
C ILE A 6 -12.18 18.30 -14.60
N GLU A 7 -12.87 17.16 -14.65
CA GLU A 7 -12.35 15.94 -15.28
C GLU A 7 -12.05 16.14 -16.77
N GLN A 8 -12.89 16.90 -17.48
CA GLN A 8 -12.64 17.28 -18.87
C GLN A 8 -11.42 18.18 -19.02
N MET A 9 -11.22 19.14 -18.10
CA MET A 9 -10.03 19.98 -18.11
C MET A 9 -8.75 19.20 -17.85
N ILE A 10 -8.77 18.22 -16.95
CA ILE A 10 -7.64 17.31 -16.68
C ILE A 10 -7.26 16.53 -17.95
N LYS A 11 -8.24 15.87 -18.59
CA LYS A 11 -8.03 15.10 -19.83
C LYS A 11 -7.48 15.95 -20.98
N VAL A 12 -7.89 17.22 -21.07
CA VAL A 12 -7.34 18.16 -22.06
C VAL A 12 -5.91 18.56 -21.70
N GLY A 13 -5.61 18.74 -20.41
CA GLY A 13 -4.26 19.01 -19.90
C GLY A 13 -3.28 17.88 -20.24
N GLU A 14 -3.70 16.64 -20.01
CA GLU A 14 -2.98 15.40 -20.33
C GLU A 14 -2.71 15.30 -21.84
N ALA A 15 -3.75 15.37 -22.67
CA ALA A 15 -3.62 15.25 -24.13
C ALA A 15 -2.77 16.36 -24.78
N SER A 16 -2.63 17.50 -24.10
CA SER A 16 -1.78 18.62 -24.55
C SER A 16 -0.36 18.57 -23.98
N GLY A 17 -0.05 17.61 -23.10
CA GLY A 17 1.24 17.51 -22.40
C GLY A 17 1.52 18.69 -21.47
N SER A 18 0.47 19.37 -21.01
CA SER A 18 0.58 20.55 -20.13
C SER A 18 0.42 20.23 -18.65
N LEU A 19 0.09 18.97 -18.32
CA LEU A 19 -0.08 18.44 -16.98
C LEU A 19 0.73 17.16 -16.86
N GLU A 20 1.57 17.05 -15.84
CA GLU A 20 2.34 15.83 -15.55
C GLU A 20 1.44 14.76 -14.91
N ALA A 21 1.81 13.49 -15.04
CA ALA A 21 0.99 12.37 -14.53
C ALA A 21 0.77 12.44 -13.00
N ASP A 22 1.76 12.90 -12.25
CA ASP A 22 1.67 13.10 -10.80
C ASP A 22 0.72 14.26 -10.43
N GLU A 23 0.75 15.35 -11.20
CA GLU A 23 -0.16 16.49 -11.01
C GLU A 23 -1.60 16.07 -11.30
N GLU A 24 -1.83 15.27 -12.34
CA GLU A 24 -3.14 14.68 -12.62
C GLU A 24 -3.63 13.81 -11.46
N ARG A 25 -2.78 12.89 -10.99
CA ARG A 25 -3.11 11.98 -9.89
C ARG A 25 -3.52 12.78 -8.65
N MET A 26 -2.74 13.80 -8.30
CA MET A 26 -3.01 14.63 -7.13
C MET A 26 -4.34 15.39 -7.26
N ILE A 27 -4.64 15.94 -8.44
CA ILE A 27 -5.92 16.64 -8.67
C ILE A 27 -7.09 15.67 -8.54
N ARG A 28 -6.98 14.44 -9.07
CA ARG A 28 -8.00 13.39 -8.90
C ARG A 28 -8.15 13.00 -7.42
N GLY A 29 -7.04 12.81 -6.72
CA GLY A 29 -7.03 12.51 -5.28
C GLY A 29 -7.74 13.58 -4.46
N VAL A 30 -7.53 14.87 -4.72
CA VAL A 30 -8.28 15.96 -4.06
C VAL A 30 -9.80 15.85 -4.27
N ILE A 31 -10.22 15.48 -5.47
CA ILE A 31 -11.64 15.33 -5.82
C ILE A 31 -12.25 14.11 -5.11
N GLU A 32 -11.53 13.00 -5.06
CA GLU A 32 -11.95 11.78 -4.35
C GLU A 32 -11.98 11.99 -2.84
N PHE A 33 -10.99 12.70 -2.30
CA PHE A 33 -10.86 13.03 -0.88
C PHE A 33 -12.08 13.75 -0.27
N GLU A 34 -12.85 14.50 -1.06
CA GLU A 34 -14.09 15.12 -0.59
C GLU A 34 -15.24 14.12 -0.40
N GLU A 35 -15.21 12.96 -1.04
CA GLU A 35 -16.27 11.95 -1.01
C GLU A 35 -15.90 10.66 -0.27
N THR A 36 -14.60 10.34 -0.17
CA THR A 36 -14.11 9.16 0.54
C THR A 36 -14.51 9.18 2.01
N ARG A 37 -14.93 8.03 2.52
CA ARG A 37 -15.31 7.82 3.91
C ARG A 37 -14.21 7.11 4.69
N VAL A 38 -14.19 7.34 5.99
CA VAL A 38 -13.15 6.79 6.89
C VAL A 38 -13.08 5.27 6.82
N TYR A 39 -14.21 4.55 6.74
CA TYR A 39 -14.19 3.09 6.67
C TYR A 39 -13.46 2.52 5.45
N GLU A 40 -13.30 3.31 4.38
CA GLU A 40 -12.67 2.89 3.13
C GLU A 40 -11.14 2.80 3.27
N ILE A 41 -10.56 3.57 4.19
CA ILE A 41 -9.10 3.74 4.33
C ILE A 41 -8.57 3.39 5.73
N MET A 42 -9.46 3.18 6.71
CA MET A 42 -9.04 2.92 8.08
C MET A 42 -8.27 1.61 8.19
N VAL A 43 -7.34 1.54 9.13
CA VAL A 43 -6.75 0.28 9.59
C VAL A 43 -7.81 -0.46 10.43
N PRO A 44 -8.30 -1.63 10.00
CA PRO A 44 -9.33 -2.37 10.73
C PRO A 44 -8.86 -2.78 12.13
N ARG A 45 -9.79 -2.90 13.09
CA ARG A 45 -9.47 -3.32 14.48
C ARG A 45 -8.64 -4.60 14.56
N THR A 46 -8.85 -5.54 13.64
CA THR A 46 -8.11 -6.81 13.59
C THR A 46 -6.64 -6.64 13.25
N ASP A 47 -6.29 -5.57 12.56
CA ASP A 47 -4.95 -5.30 12.05
C ASP A 47 -4.23 -4.23 12.89
N MET A 48 -4.94 -3.63 13.87
CA MET A 48 -4.37 -2.67 14.81
C MET A 48 -3.35 -3.34 15.75
N VAL A 49 -2.17 -2.74 15.85
CA VAL A 49 -1.26 -2.97 16.97
C VAL A 49 -1.69 -2.07 18.12
N ALA A 50 -2.17 -2.64 19.22
CA ALA A 50 -2.63 -1.91 20.40
C ALA A 50 -2.03 -2.49 21.69
N ILE A 51 -2.04 -1.70 22.77
CA ILE A 51 -1.39 -2.05 24.04
C ILE A 51 -2.34 -1.92 25.24
N SER A 52 -2.24 -2.85 26.21
CA SER A 52 -3.06 -2.76 27.43
C SER A 52 -2.61 -1.57 28.29
N SER A 53 -3.58 -0.88 28.89
CA SER A 53 -3.39 0.24 29.82
C SER A 53 -2.51 -0.11 31.03
N SER A 54 -2.52 -1.39 31.43
CA SER A 54 -1.73 -1.93 32.54
C SER A 54 -0.31 -2.32 32.17
N THR A 55 0.07 -2.25 30.89
CA THR A 55 1.40 -2.67 30.42
C THR A 55 2.48 -1.76 31.02
N PRO A 56 3.60 -2.30 31.54
CA PRO A 56 4.72 -1.48 32.00
C PRO A 56 5.41 -0.73 30.85
N ILE A 57 5.90 0.47 31.11
CA ILE A 57 6.61 1.31 30.12
C ILE A 57 7.78 0.59 29.44
N ALA A 58 8.56 -0.19 30.19
CA ALA A 58 9.67 -0.96 29.63
C ALA A 58 9.21 -2.03 28.61
N GLN A 59 8.01 -2.57 28.78
CA GLN A 59 7.42 -3.51 27.82
C GLN A 59 6.83 -2.76 26.62
N ALA A 60 6.16 -1.63 26.84
CA ALA A 60 5.67 -0.77 25.77
C ALA A 60 6.79 -0.30 24.83
N ALA A 61 7.97 0.02 25.38
CA ALA A 61 9.15 0.36 24.59
C ALA A 61 9.56 -0.76 23.63
N ARG A 62 9.49 -2.03 24.06
CA ARG A 62 9.77 -3.18 23.20
C ARG A 62 8.75 -3.31 22.08
N THR A 63 7.46 -3.16 22.40
CA THR A 63 6.39 -3.18 21.40
C THR A 63 6.61 -2.12 20.32
N PHE A 64 6.99 -0.90 20.71
CA PHE A 64 7.33 0.15 19.73
C PHE A 64 8.52 -0.21 18.85
N CYS A 65 9.55 -0.85 19.39
CA CYS A 65 10.69 -1.32 18.59
C CYS A 65 10.31 -2.45 17.62
N GLU A 66 9.36 -3.31 18.00
CA GLU A 66 8.90 -4.43 17.18
C GLU A 66 8.00 -3.99 16.03
N CYS A 67 7.07 -3.06 16.26
CA CYS A 67 6.13 -2.61 15.23
C CYS A 67 6.61 -1.39 14.42
N GLY A 68 7.58 -0.62 14.93
CA GLY A 68 8.10 0.57 14.25
C GLY A 68 7.16 1.78 14.23
N HIS A 69 6.00 1.71 14.90
CA HIS A 69 5.04 2.82 14.92
C HIS A 69 5.45 3.96 15.86
N SER A 70 4.95 5.17 15.61
CA SER A 70 5.15 6.32 16.51
C SER A 70 4.09 6.43 17.61
N ARG A 71 2.94 5.78 17.43
CA ARG A 71 1.76 5.85 18.31
C ARG A 71 1.10 4.48 18.39
N LEU A 72 0.57 4.15 19.57
CA LEU A 72 -0.21 2.93 19.78
C LEU A 72 -1.51 3.27 20.51
N PRO A 73 -2.67 2.76 20.05
CA PRO A 73 -3.90 2.74 20.83
C PRO A 73 -3.71 1.99 22.15
N VAL A 74 -4.24 2.57 23.22
CA VAL A 74 -4.23 1.98 24.57
C VAL A 74 -5.63 1.49 24.89
N TYR A 75 -5.77 0.20 25.19
CA TYR A 75 -7.04 -0.40 25.56
C TYR A 75 -7.10 -0.79 27.05
N GLU A 76 -8.30 -0.87 27.61
CA GLU A 76 -8.50 -1.34 28.99
C GLU A 76 -8.78 -2.84 29.06
N THR A 77 -9.91 -3.28 28.48
CA THR A 77 -10.34 -4.69 28.52
C THR A 77 -9.86 -5.45 27.29
N ASP A 78 -10.16 -4.91 26.11
CA ASP A 78 -9.85 -5.47 24.80
C ASP A 78 -9.76 -4.34 23.77
N THR A 79 -9.35 -4.67 22.54
CA THR A 79 -9.19 -3.68 21.46
C THR A 79 -10.51 -3.04 21.00
N ASP A 80 -11.66 -3.49 21.51
CA ASP A 80 -12.94 -2.82 21.28
C ASP A 80 -13.08 -1.55 22.15
N HIS A 81 -12.36 -1.49 23.26
CA HIS A 81 -12.43 -0.42 24.26
C HIS A 81 -11.10 0.35 24.35
N ILE A 82 -10.86 1.22 23.37
CA ILE A 82 -9.71 2.14 23.39
C ILE A 82 -9.97 3.31 24.36
N VAL A 83 -9.03 3.55 25.27
CA VAL A 83 -9.11 4.58 26.32
C VAL A 83 -8.10 5.71 26.17
N GLY A 84 -7.15 5.58 25.24
CA GLY A 84 -6.14 6.61 24.98
C GLY A 84 -5.18 6.25 23.86
N ILE A 85 -4.24 7.14 23.59
CA ILE A 85 -3.12 6.94 22.66
C ILE A 85 -1.80 7.12 23.40
N LEU A 86 -0.88 6.18 23.22
CA LEU A 86 0.48 6.27 23.72
C LEU A 86 1.42 6.72 22.62
N HIS A 87 2.28 7.70 22.89
CA HIS A 87 3.31 8.13 21.96
C HIS A 87 4.69 7.57 22.34
N VAL A 88 5.48 7.18 21.34
CA VAL A 88 6.86 6.71 21.55
C VAL A 88 7.73 7.75 22.27
N LYS A 89 7.51 9.05 22.02
CA LYS A 89 8.25 10.14 22.70
C LYS A 89 7.99 10.18 24.21
N ASP A 90 6.78 9.84 24.64
CA ASP A 90 6.38 9.88 26.05
C ASP A 90 7.00 8.68 26.81
N ILE A 91 7.27 7.58 26.10
CA ILE A 91 8.06 6.45 26.61
C ILE A 91 9.51 6.87 26.90
N LEU A 92 10.14 7.58 25.96
CA LEU A 92 11.53 8.02 26.11
C LEU A 92 11.71 8.90 27.36
N GLU A 93 10.81 9.86 27.58
CA GLU A 93 10.82 10.72 28.76
C GLU A 93 10.60 9.93 30.06
N SER A 94 9.70 8.94 30.01
CA SER A 94 9.35 8.10 31.17
C SER A 94 10.49 7.17 31.58
N LEU A 95 11.17 6.56 30.61
CA LEU A 95 12.36 5.74 30.85
C LEU A 95 13.51 6.59 31.41
N ALA A 96 13.75 7.77 30.85
CA ALA A 96 14.77 8.69 31.34
C ALA A 96 14.51 9.15 32.79
N SER A 97 13.23 9.18 33.20
CA SER A 97 12.79 9.55 34.55
C SER A 97 12.73 8.36 35.52
N GLY A 98 13.17 7.16 35.12
CA GLY A 98 13.17 5.97 35.97
C GLY A 98 11.79 5.34 36.20
N ARG A 99 10.79 5.65 35.36
CA ARG A 99 9.40 5.16 35.47
C ARG A 99 9.15 3.94 34.59
N ALA A 100 10.11 3.04 34.52
CA ALA A 100 10.08 1.88 33.62
C ALA A 100 8.97 0.86 33.98
N ASP A 101 8.62 0.78 35.26
CA ASP A 101 7.62 -0.15 35.80
C ASP A 101 6.21 0.46 35.91
N ASP A 102 6.08 1.77 35.67
CA ASP A 102 4.77 2.44 35.72
C ASP A 102 3.89 1.95 34.56
N PRO A 103 2.56 1.91 34.75
CA PRO A 103 1.63 1.52 33.70
C PRO A 103 1.51 2.59 32.62
N VAL A 104 1.31 2.16 31.37
CA VAL A 104 1.05 3.04 30.21
C VAL A 104 -0.09 4.04 30.45
N SER A 105 -1.10 3.66 31.24
CA SER A 105 -2.24 4.53 31.56
C SER A 105 -1.86 5.89 32.14
N TYR A 106 -0.68 6.04 32.76
CA TYR A 106 -0.22 7.33 33.29
C TYR A 106 0.35 8.29 32.25
N PHE A 107 0.65 7.77 31.05
CA PHE A 107 1.36 8.50 29.99
C PHE A 107 0.54 8.62 28.70
N MET A 108 -0.60 7.93 28.63
CA MET A 108 -1.49 8.02 27.49
C MET A 108 -2.13 9.42 27.40
N ARG A 109 -2.44 9.81 26.17
CA ARG A 109 -3.17 11.03 25.84
C ARG A 109 -4.59 10.69 25.42
N GLU A 110 -5.48 11.67 25.49
CA GLU A 110 -6.86 11.53 25.04
C GLU A 110 -6.92 11.21 23.54
N SER A 111 -7.77 10.24 23.19
CA SER A 111 -8.03 9.84 21.80
C SER A 111 -9.07 10.74 21.15
N LEU A 112 -8.88 11.06 19.87
CA LEU A 112 -9.96 11.58 19.03
C LEU A 112 -10.79 10.41 18.53
N PHE A 113 -12.11 10.46 18.69
CA PHE A 113 -13.03 9.46 18.14
C PHE A 113 -13.81 10.05 16.96
N VAL A 114 -13.96 9.27 15.89
CA VAL A 114 -14.70 9.63 14.67
C VAL A 114 -15.57 8.45 14.22
N PRO A 115 -16.77 8.68 13.68
CA PRO A 115 -17.60 7.59 13.17
C PRO A 115 -17.04 7.08 11.83
N GLU A 116 -17.17 5.78 11.57
CA GLU A 116 -16.69 5.14 10.34
C GLU A 116 -17.32 5.74 9.06
N SER A 117 -18.54 6.28 9.18
CA SER A 117 -19.26 6.93 8.09
C SER A 117 -18.82 8.36 7.79
N ALA A 118 -17.92 8.96 8.60
CA ALA A 118 -17.46 10.34 8.40
C ALA A 118 -16.69 10.50 7.08
N LYS A 119 -16.73 11.70 6.50
CA LYS A 119 -15.89 12.05 5.35
C LYS A 119 -14.45 12.30 5.81
N ILE A 120 -13.48 11.82 5.04
CA ILE A 120 -12.06 11.96 5.40
C ILE A 120 -11.60 13.42 5.43
N SER A 121 -12.21 14.29 4.60
CA SER A 121 -12.01 15.74 4.62
C SER A 121 -12.40 16.40 5.96
N GLU A 122 -13.53 16.01 6.53
CA GLU A 122 -14.00 16.50 7.85
C GLU A 122 -13.09 16.02 8.99
N VAL A 123 -12.64 14.77 8.90
CA VAL A 123 -11.70 14.18 9.86
C VAL A 123 -10.35 14.87 9.78
N PHE A 124 -9.81 15.12 8.58
CA PHE A 124 -8.58 15.86 8.36
C PHE A 124 -8.61 17.25 8.99
N ASP A 125 -9.68 18.02 8.74
CA ASP A 125 -9.85 19.35 9.34
C ASP A 125 -9.93 19.30 10.87
N THR A 126 -10.60 18.28 11.40
CA THR A 126 -10.68 18.06 12.85
C THR A 126 -9.32 17.73 13.45
N MET A 127 -8.59 16.80 12.82
CA MET A 127 -7.25 16.36 13.25
C MET A 127 -6.24 17.51 13.20
N ARG A 128 -6.25 18.28 12.10
CA ARG A 128 -5.43 19.49 11.92
C ARG A 128 -5.74 20.56 12.97
N THR A 129 -7.02 20.82 13.24
CA THR A 129 -7.45 21.80 14.25
C THR A 129 -7.03 21.40 15.66
N LYS A 130 -7.23 20.11 16.00
CA LYS A 130 -6.86 19.55 17.31
C LYS A 130 -5.36 19.24 17.44
N LYS A 131 -4.60 19.32 16.35
CA LYS A 131 -3.17 18.97 16.26
C LYS A 131 -2.90 17.53 16.72
N VAL A 132 -3.74 16.61 16.27
CA VAL A 132 -3.60 15.16 16.50
C VAL A 132 -3.34 14.45 15.18
N HIS A 133 -2.65 13.31 15.25
CA HIS A 133 -2.21 12.54 14.07
C HIS A 133 -2.82 11.13 14.01
N MET A 134 -3.69 10.79 14.96
CA MET A 134 -4.39 9.51 14.99
C MET A 134 -5.78 9.74 15.55
N ALA A 135 -6.77 9.11 14.94
CA ALA A 135 -8.13 9.03 15.42
C ALA A 135 -8.57 7.57 15.51
N ILE A 136 -9.36 7.26 16.52
CA ILE A 136 -10.01 5.96 16.68
C ILE A 136 -11.35 6.01 15.97
N VAL A 137 -11.58 5.03 15.11
CA VAL A 137 -12.81 4.91 14.33
C VAL A 137 -13.79 4.06 15.13
N VAL A 138 -15.03 4.54 15.26
CA VAL A 138 -16.10 3.84 15.99
C VAL A 138 -17.22 3.42 15.06
N ASP A 139 -17.78 2.24 15.34
CA ASP A 139 -18.97 1.71 14.69
C ASP A 139 -20.27 2.31 15.29
N GLU A 140 -21.43 1.91 14.78
CA GLU A 140 -22.73 2.40 15.25
C GLU A 140 -23.12 1.89 16.65
N TYR A 141 -22.44 0.87 17.14
CA TYR A 141 -22.64 0.28 18.47
C TYR A 141 -21.73 0.92 19.52
N GLY A 142 -20.81 1.80 19.09
CA GLY A 142 -19.82 2.47 19.93
C GLY A 142 -18.57 1.64 20.19
N GLY A 143 -18.43 0.50 19.50
CA GLY A 143 -17.22 -0.31 19.50
C GLY A 143 -16.14 0.31 18.61
N THR A 144 -14.91 -0.12 18.81
CA THR A 144 -13.80 0.30 17.94
C THR A 144 -13.86 -0.46 16.61
N ALA A 145 -14.06 0.27 15.52
CA ALA A 145 -14.01 -0.29 14.16
C ALA A 145 -12.57 -0.36 13.64
N GLY A 146 -11.72 0.60 14.02
CA GLY A 146 -10.36 0.73 13.51
C GLY A 146 -9.66 2.00 13.99
N LEU A 147 -8.62 2.40 13.27
CA LEU A 147 -7.96 3.70 13.43
C LEU A 147 -7.65 4.33 12.07
N VAL A 148 -7.45 5.63 12.06
CA VAL A 148 -6.95 6.37 10.90
C VAL A 148 -5.91 7.39 11.34
N THR A 149 -4.87 7.59 10.54
CA THR A 149 -3.79 8.53 10.80
C THR A 149 -3.84 9.72 9.84
N LEU A 150 -3.09 10.79 10.17
CA LEU A 150 -3.05 11.95 9.26
C LEU A 150 -2.34 11.59 7.96
N GLU A 151 -1.39 10.67 8.04
CA GLU A 151 -0.62 10.11 6.96
C GLU A 151 -1.54 9.36 5.97
N ASP A 152 -2.41 8.47 6.46
CA ASP A 152 -3.40 7.75 5.62
C ASP A 152 -4.34 8.73 4.89
N LEU A 153 -4.77 9.80 5.57
CA LEU A 153 -5.62 10.82 4.94
C LEU A 153 -4.90 11.57 3.82
N LEU A 154 -3.60 11.86 3.98
CA LEU A 154 -2.82 12.57 2.96
C LEU A 154 -2.48 11.67 1.78
N GLU A 155 -2.33 10.37 2.01
CA GLU A 155 -2.08 9.37 0.98
C GLU A 155 -3.20 9.32 -0.06
N GLU A 156 -4.46 9.55 0.32
CA GLU A 156 -5.58 9.65 -0.61
C GLU A 156 -5.47 10.81 -1.61
N ILE A 157 -4.69 11.85 -1.27
CA ILE A 157 -4.44 12.99 -2.17
C ILE A 157 -3.14 12.77 -2.95
N VAL A 158 -2.08 12.37 -2.27
CA VAL A 158 -0.72 12.35 -2.83
C VAL A 158 -0.45 11.03 -3.58
N GLY A 159 -1.16 9.97 -3.24
CA GLY A 159 -0.78 8.58 -3.53
C GLY A 159 0.36 8.13 -2.62
N GLU A 160 0.78 6.87 -2.76
CA GLU A 160 2.06 6.42 -2.19
C GLU A 160 3.15 7.38 -2.70
N ILE A 161 3.93 7.97 -1.78
CA ILE A 161 5.04 8.86 -2.15
C ILE A 161 6.08 8.00 -2.87
N GLN A 162 6.01 8.00 -4.20
CA GLN A 162 7.09 7.52 -5.07
C GLN A 162 8.34 8.34 -4.77
N ASP A 163 9.44 7.66 -4.47
CA ASP A 163 10.72 8.30 -4.17
C ASP A 163 11.21 9.05 -5.42
N GLU A 164 12.10 10.04 -5.30
CA GLU A 164 12.68 10.77 -6.47
C GLU A 164 13.48 9.85 -7.43
N TYR A 165 13.55 8.56 -7.12
CA TYR A 165 14.18 7.49 -7.89
C TYR A 165 13.18 6.49 -8.49
N ASP A 166 11.88 6.61 -8.23
CA ASP A 166 10.84 5.83 -8.89
C ASP A 166 10.47 6.53 -10.20
N GLU A 167 11.34 6.38 -11.22
CA GLU A 167 10.93 6.56 -12.60
C GLU A 167 9.73 5.64 -12.85
N GLU A 168 8.60 6.22 -13.29
CA GLU A 168 7.39 5.55 -13.82
C GLU A 168 7.53 4.02 -13.84
N SER A 169 6.92 3.31 -12.88
CA SER A 169 6.82 1.86 -12.98
C SER A 169 5.85 1.53 -14.12
N LEU A 170 6.34 1.66 -15.35
CA LEU A 170 5.70 1.10 -16.51
C LEU A 170 5.52 -0.40 -16.19
N PRO A 171 4.31 -0.96 -16.37
CA PRO A 171 4.05 -2.34 -16.02
C PRO A 171 4.93 -3.34 -16.79
N VAL A 172 5.63 -2.86 -17.83
CA VAL A 172 6.77 -3.51 -18.47
C VAL A 172 7.96 -2.54 -18.58
N VAL A 173 9.08 -2.89 -17.95
CA VAL A 173 10.36 -2.20 -18.07
C VAL A 173 11.33 -3.04 -18.89
N LYS A 174 11.85 -2.49 -20.00
CA LYS A 174 12.86 -3.17 -20.81
C LYS A 174 14.24 -3.05 -20.16
N GLU A 175 14.76 -4.15 -19.60
CA GLU A 175 16.09 -4.20 -18.97
C GLU A 175 17.22 -4.35 -20.02
N SER A 176 16.96 -5.06 -21.14
CA SER A 176 17.91 -5.22 -22.26
C SER A 176 17.18 -5.60 -23.55
N GLU A 177 17.89 -5.82 -24.67
CA GLU A 177 17.26 -6.15 -25.97
C GLU A 177 16.26 -7.31 -25.89
N ASN A 178 16.56 -8.32 -25.07
CA ASN A 178 15.76 -9.54 -24.91
C ASN A 178 15.31 -9.79 -23.45
N SER A 179 15.43 -8.82 -22.53
CA SER A 179 14.99 -8.95 -21.13
C SER A 179 14.03 -7.84 -20.75
N TYR A 180 12.91 -8.22 -20.15
CA TYR A 180 11.83 -7.34 -19.73
C TYR A 180 11.44 -7.68 -18.30
N LEU A 181 11.38 -6.69 -17.42
CA LEU A 181 10.79 -6.81 -16.10
C LEU A 181 9.31 -6.43 -16.21
N VAL A 182 8.43 -7.29 -15.72
CA VAL A 182 6.98 -7.22 -15.93
C VAL A 182 6.27 -7.33 -14.59
N GLU A 183 5.26 -6.49 -14.37
CA GLU A 183 4.38 -6.60 -13.21
C GLU A 183 3.45 -7.81 -13.31
N GLY A 184 3.33 -8.54 -12.20
CA GLY A 184 2.47 -9.72 -12.11
C GLY A 184 0.98 -9.42 -12.29
N GLN A 185 0.55 -8.17 -12.08
CA GLN A 185 -0.85 -7.76 -12.22
C GLN A 185 -1.25 -7.38 -13.65
N LEU A 186 -0.28 -7.18 -14.54
CA LEU A 186 -0.54 -6.79 -15.93
C LEU A 186 -1.48 -7.81 -16.59
N ASN A 187 -2.38 -7.32 -17.45
CA ASN A 187 -3.26 -8.18 -18.24
C ASN A 187 -2.44 -8.91 -19.32
N LEU A 188 -2.76 -10.17 -19.61
CA LEU A 188 -2.10 -10.93 -20.66
C LEU A 188 -2.27 -10.31 -22.05
N ASP A 189 -3.39 -9.65 -22.33
CA ASP A 189 -3.64 -8.95 -23.59
C ASP A 189 -2.65 -7.79 -23.76
N ASP A 190 -2.47 -6.98 -22.71
CA ASP A 190 -1.53 -5.84 -22.70
C ASP A 190 -0.08 -6.32 -22.81
N LEU A 191 0.28 -7.41 -22.11
CA LEU A 191 1.61 -8.04 -22.24
C LEU A 191 1.83 -8.53 -23.67
N SER A 192 0.81 -9.14 -24.27
CA SER A 192 0.87 -9.70 -25.62
C SER A 192 1.04 -8.63 -26.68
N GLU A 193 0.33 -7.52 -26.55
CA GLU A 193 0.50 -6.34 -27.40
C GLU A 193 1.91 -5.77 -27.26
N TYR A 194 2.38 -5.56 -26.03
CA TYR A 194 3.68 -4.95 -25.74
C TYR A 194 4.85 -5.80 -26.27
N LEU A 195 4.85 -7.11 -26.00
CA LEU A 195 5.92 -8.02 -26.43
C LEU A 195 5.70 -8.59 -27.83
N SER A 196 4.59 -8.24 -28.49
CA SER A 196 4.19 -8.75 -29.80
C SER A 196 4.24 -10.28 -29.87
N TYR A 197 3.72 -10.95 -28.83
CA TYR A 197 3.70 -12.41 -28.69
C TYR A 197 2.41 -12.86 -27.98
N PRO A 198 1.71 -13.90 -28.45
CA PRO A 198 0.41 -14.30 -27.87
C PRO A 198 0.58 -15.07 -26.55
N PHE A 199 0.46 -14.35 -25.43
CA PHE A 199 0.29 -14.96 -24.11
C PHE A 199 -1.19 -15.16 -23.85
N GLU A 200 -1.62 -16.41 -23.75
CA GLU A 200 -3.03 -16.77 -23.59
C GLU A 200 -3.16 -17.84 -22.50
N SER A 201 -4.24 -17.76 -21.72
CA SER A 201 -4.55 -18.73 -20.67
C SER A 201 -6.07 -18.84 -20.50
N GLU A 202 -6.57 -20.06 -20.34
CA GLU A 202 -7.99 -20.29 -19.99
C GLU A 202 -8.25 -20.13 -18.48
N GLU A 203 -7.19 -20.15 -17.66
CA GLU A 203 -7.29 -20.19 -16.19
C GLU A 203 -7.00 -18.84 -15.52
N ALA A 204 -6.42 -17.88 -16.24
CA ALA A 204 -5.98 -16.61 -15.66
C ALA A 204 -5.90 -15.47 -16.70
N ASP A 205 -6.27 -14.26 -16.29
CA ASP A 205 -6.20 -13.06 -17.14
C ASP A 205 -4.94 -12.21 -16.89
N SER A 206 -4.19 -12.50 -15.82
CA SER A 206 -3.00 -11.74 -15.41
C SER A 206 -1.70 -12.51 -15.62
N VAL A 207 -0.59 -11.79 -15.77
CA VAL A 207 0.74 -12.37 -15.97
C VAL A 207 1.15 -13.31 -14.82
N ALA A 208 0.93 -12.92 -13.56
CA ALA A 208 1.22 -13.78 -12.41
C ALA A 208 0.35 -15.04 -12.40
N GLY A 209 -0.95 -14.89 -12.68
CA GLY A 209 -1.88 -16.03 -12.72
C GLY A 209 -1.50 -17.02 -13.81
N PHE A 210 -1.13 -16.52 -14.99
CA PHE A 210 -0.63 -17.32 -16.09
C PHE A 210 0.62 -18.13 -15.74
N VAL A 211 1.63 -17.49 -15.14
CA VAL A 211 2.88 -18.17 -14.77
C VAL A 211 2.65 -19.23 -13.69
N LEU A 212 1.75 -18.97 -12.73
CA LEU A 212 1.36 -19.95 -11.71
C LEU A 212 0.57 -21.12 -12.31
N ALA A 213 -0.34 -20.85 -13.25
CA ALA A 213 -1.08 -21.88 -13.97
C ALA A 213 -0.14 -22.78 -14.80
N LEU A 214 0.83 -22.19 -15.51
CA LEU A 214 1.87 -22.93 -16.22
C LEU A 214 2.70 -23.83 -15.29
N ALA A 215 3.04 -23.33 -14.10
CA ALA A 215 3.81 -24.10 -13.12
C ALA A 215 2.98 -25.17 -12.40
N GLY A 216 1.65 -24.98 -12.30
CA GLY A 216 0.75 -25.84 -11.52
C GLY A 216 0.98 -25.78 -10.00
N ARG A 217 1.78 -24.81 -9.52
CA ARG A 217 2.13 -24.61 -8.10
C ARG A 217 2.58 -23.19 -7.84
N PHE A 218 2.67 -22.81 -6.57
CA PHE A 218 3.35 -21.59 -6.17
C PHE A 218 4.85 -21.68 -6.47
N LEU A 219 5.41 -20.54 -6.88
CA LEU A 219 6.82 -20.38 -7.24
C LEU A 219 7.52 -19.50 -6.22
N GLU A 220 8.79 -19.78 -5.98
CA GLU A 220 9.67 -18.96 -5.14
C GLU A 220 10.50 -17.98 -5.99
N PRO A 221 10.98 -16.85 -5.41
CA PRO A 221 11.90 -15.97 -6.11
C PRO A 221 13.14 -16.70 -6.64
N GLY A 222 13.50 -16.44 -7.89
CA GLY A 222 14.58 -17.07 -8.65
C GLY A 222 14.18 -18.34 -9.40
N GLU A 223 12.95 -18.85 -9.23
CA GLU A 223 12.46 -19.96 -10.04
C GLU A 223 12.06 -19.50 -11.45
N GLU A 224 12.28 -20.38 -12.44
CA GLU A 224 12.03 -20.10 -13.85
C GLU A 224 10.98 -21.04 -14.44
N VAL A 225 10.11 -20.50 -15.29
CA VAL A 225 9.12 -21.22 -16.09
C VAL A 225 9.33 -20.89 -17.56
N ARG A 226 9.16 -21.87 -18.45
CA ARG A 226 9.32 -21.69 -19.90
C ARG A 226 7.97 -21.65 -20.60
N TYR A 227 7.82 -20.70 -21.52
CA TYR A 227 6.65 -20.59 -22.38
C TYR A 227 7.07 -20.12 -23.78
N GLY A 228 6.97 -21.00 -24.77
CA GLY A 228 7.44 -20.71 -26.13
C GLY A 228 8.92 -20.30 -26.15
N PRO A 229 9.28 -19.15 -26.74
CA PRO A 229 10.65 -18.63 -26.77
C PRO A 229 11.05 -17.88 -25.48
N TRP A 230 10.17 -17.84 -24.47
CA TRP A 230 10.38 -17.06 -23.25
C TRP A 230 10.78 -17.94 -22.07
N THR A 231 11.82 -17.51 -21.36
CA THR A 231 12.13 -17.94 -19.99
C THR A 231 11.66 -16.86 -19.05
N ILE A 232 10.81 -17.23 -18.10
CA ILE A 232 10.13 -16.31 -17.18
C ILE A 232 10.61 -16.61 -15.76
N GLU A 233 11.38 -15.70 -15.18
CA GLU A 233 11.93 -15.80 -13.82
C GLU A 233 11.05 -15.04 -12.83
N VAL A 234 10.73 -15.64 -11.68
CA VAL A 234 10.06 -14.93 -10.58
C VAL A 234 11.09 -14.06 -9.87
N VAL A 235 10.92 -12.74 -9.94
CA VAL A 235 11.88 -11.79 -9.33
C VAL A 235 11.48 -11.46 -7.90
N ASN A 236 10.19 -11.20 -7.67
CA ASN A 236 9.68 -10.81 -6.37
C ASN A 236 8.31 -11.44 -6.09
N VAL A 237 8.14 -11.95 -4.88
CA VAL A 237 6.89 -12.46 -4.35
C VAL A 237 6.62 -11.73 -3.04
N GLU A 238 5.41 -11.21 -2.89
CA GLU A 238 4.92 -10.61 -1.66
C GLU A 238 3.81 -11.50 -1.09
N GLY A 239 4.08 -12.14 0.05
CA GLY A 239 3.20 -13.19 0.60
C GLY A 239 3.07 -14.38 -0.37
N TYR A 240 1.88 -14.57 -0.93
CA TYR A 240 1.61 -15.58 -1.97
C TYR A 240 1.44 -14.99 -3.38
N ARG A 241 1.66 -13.68 -3.53
CA ARG A 241 1.42 -12.95 -4.78
C ARG A 241 2.73 -12.67 -5.50
N VAL A 242 2.86 -13.18 -6.71
CA VAL A 242 4.00 -12.83 -7.59
C VAL A 242 3.83 -11.37 -8.03
N LYS A 243 4.78 -10.51 -7.68
CA LYS A 243 4.75 -9.07 -7.95
C LYS A 243 5.52 -8.71 -9.21
N LEU A 244 6.70 -9.29 -9.40
CA LEU A 244 7.57 -8.98 -10.53
C LEU A 244 8.12 -10.25 -11.16
N LEU A 245 8.11 -10.28 -12.48
CA LEU A 245 8.57 -11.37 -13.33
C LEU A 245 9.54 -10.84 -14.37
N ARG A 246 10.60 -11.57 -14.65
CA ARG A 246 11.56 -11.23 -15.70
C ARG A 246 11.39 -12.17 -16.88
N PHE A 247 10.99 -11.61 -18.01
CA PHE A 247 10.82 -12.29 -19.28
C PHE A 247 12.11 -12.16 -20.10
N ARG A 248 12.74 -13.28 -20.42
CA ARG A 248 13.90 -13.35 -21.30
C ARG A 248 13.56 -14.14 -22.56
N ARG A 249 13.77 -13.53 -23.73
CA ARG A 249 13.61 -14.22 -25.01
C ARG A 249 14.90 -14.97 -25.35
N GLU A 250 14.81 -16.29 -25.55
CA GLU A 250 15.93 -17.05 -26.09
C GLU A 250 16.04 -16.75 -27.60
N GLU A 251 17.23 -16.37 -28.08
CA GLU A 251 17.51 -16.26 -29.50
C GLU A 251 17.61 -17.67 -30.11
N GLU A 252 16.87 -17.92 -31.20
CA GLU A 252 17.11 -19.09 -32.02
C GLU A 252 18.53 -19.00 -32.57
N LYS A 253 19.42 -19.88 -32.13
CA LYS A 253 20.66 -20.13 -32.87
C LYS A 253 20.24 -20.69 -34.22
N GLU A 254 20.43 -19.92 -35.29
CA GLU A 254 20.36 -20.44 -36.65
C GLU A 254 21.23 -21.70 -36.71
N GLU A 255 20.62 -22.86 -36.93
CA GLU A 255 21.34 -24.06 -37.31
C GLU A 255 22.06 -23.73 -38.63
N GLU A 256 23.39 -23.66 -38.60
CA GLU A 256 24.21 -23.64 -39.80
C GLU A 256 23.83 -24.86 -40.64
N VAL A 257 22.97 -24.64 -41.63
CA VAL A 257 22.63 -25.64 -42.65
C VAL A 257 23.93 -26.00 -43.35
N GLN A 258 24.43 -27.21 -43.07
CA GLN A 258 25.46 -27.87 -43.85
C GLN A 258 25.03 -27.87 -45.33
N GLY A 259 25.67 -27.00 -46.11
CA GLY A 259 25.41 -26.81 -47.53
C GLY A 259 26.66 -27.02 -48.37
N SER A 260 26.90 -28.29 -48.72
CA SER A 260 27.63 -28.82 -49.89
C SER A 260 29.12 -28.54 -50.09
#